data_AF-A0A914RSF2-F1
#
_entry.id   AF-A0A914RSF2-F1
#
_cell.length_a   1.000
_cell.length_b   1.000
_cell.length_c   1.000
_cell.angle_alpha   90.00
_cell.angle_beta   90.00
_cell.angle_gamma   90.00
#
_symmetry.space_group_name_H-M   'P 1'
#
loop_
_entity.id
_entity.type
_entity.pdbx_description
1 polymer ?
#
loop_
_entity_poly.entity_id
_entity_poly.type
_entity_poly.pdbx_seq_one_letter_code
_entity_poly.pdbx_strand_id
1 'polypeptide(L)' 'MEKEDSCSTCGVCGDVSDGLHFGAIACRACAAFFRRSTVSDRKYTCRFDGDCPIGKDISK' A
#
# COMPACT_ATOMS: atom_id res chain seq x y z
N MET A 1 4.49 19.55 21.28
CA MET A 1 4.70 19.16 19.88
C MET A 1 3.75 18.02 19.62
N GLU A 2 2.72 18.26 18.82
CA GLU A 2 1.56 17.37 18.63
C GLU A 2 2.00 16.08 17.95
N LYS A 3 1.86 14.96 18.67
CA LYS A 3 2.00 13.63 18.10
C LYS A 3 0.59 13.22 17.66
N GLU A 4 0.16 13.73 16.50
CA GLU A 4 -0.92 13.09 15.76
C GLU A 4 -0.38 11.77 15.22
N ASP A 5 -0.26 10.77 16.11
CA ASP A 5 -0.43 9.38 15.72
C ASP A 5 -1.92 9.17 15.40
N SER A 6 -2.47 9.95 14.45
CA SER A 6 -3.73 9.59 13.84
C SER A 6 -3.43 8.29 13.12
N CYS A 7 -4.07 7.21 13.55
CA CYS A 7 -4.15 5.94 12.85
C CYS A 7 -4.72 6.22 11.45
N SER A 8 -3.87 6.69 10.55
CA SER A 8 -4.27 7.09 9.22
C SER A 8 -4.44 5.81 8.41
N THR A 9 -5.45 5.77 7.57
CA THR A 9 -5.70 4.61 6.73
C THR A 9 -4.72 4.60 5.56
N CYS A 10 -4.16 3.44 5.22
CA CYS A 10 -3.31 3.28 4.05
C CYS A 10 -4.11 3.61 2.79
N GLY A 11 -3.64 4.58 2.00
CA GLY A 11 -4.29 4.99 0.75
C GLY A 11 -4.23 3.96 -0.39
N VAL A 12 -3.68 2.76 -0.13
CA VAL A 12 -3.55 1.68 -1.13
C VAL A 12 -4.46 0.50 -0.77
N CYS A 13 -4.30 -0.09 0.42
CA CYS A 13 -5.06 -1.28 0.82
C CYS A 13 -6.10 -1.04 1.92
N GLY A 14 -6.21 0.17 2.45
CA GLY A 14 -7.15 0.48 3.52
C GLY A 14 -6.76 -0.05 4.90
N ASP A 15 -5.59 -0.69 5.07
CA ASP A 15 -5.11 -1.14 6.38
C ASP A 15 -4.56 0.02 7.22
N VAL A 16 -4.24 -0.25 8.49
CA VAL A 16 -3.60 0.72 9.37
C VAL A 16 -2.25 1.16 8.78
N SER A 17 -2.09 2.46 8.56
CA SER A 17 -0.80 3.03 8.13
C SER A 17 0.08 3.32 9.34
N ASP A 18 1.39 3.35 9.08
CA ASP A 18 2.43 3.72 10.06
C ASP A 18 2.92 5.17 9.80
N GLY A 19 2.24 5.90 8.92
CA GLY A 19 2.60 7.25 8.49
C GLY A 19 2.92 7.37 7.00
N LEU A 20 3.79 8.32 6.68
CA LEU A 20 4.10 8.73 5.31
C LEU A 20 5.29 7.95 4.74
N HIS A 21 5.07 7.28 3.60
CA HIS A 21 6.08 6.56 2.84
C HIS A 21 6.10 7.04 1.39
N PHE A 22 7.26 7.45 0.89
CA PHE A 22 7.43 7.91 -0.50
C PHE A 22 6.45 9.02 -0.92
N GLY A 23 6.04 9.89 0.00
CA GLY A 23 5.09 10.98 -0.29
C GLY A 23 3.61 10.65 -0.10
N ALA A 24 3.26 9.40 0.27
CA ALA A 24 1.88 8.97 0.47
C ALA A 24 1.68 8.27 1.82
N ILE A 25 0.48 8.37 2.40
CA ILE A 25 0.12 7.61 3.59
C ILE A 25 -0.06 6.14 3.21
N ALA A 26 0.81 5.28 3.73
CA ALA A 26 0.81 3.86 3.37
C ALA A 26 1.19 2.97 4.56
N CYS A 27 0.74 1.72 4.55
CA CYS A 27 1.23 0.73 5.49
C CYS A 27 2.61 0.19 5.06
N ARG A 28 3.31 -0.46 6.00
CA ARG A 28 4.64 -1.03 5.75
C ARG A 28 4.64 -2.06 4.61
N ALA A 29 3.57 -2.84 4.47
CA ALA A 29 3.47 -3.85 3.43
C ALA A 29 3.40 -3.23 2.02
N CYS A 30 2.53 -2.23 1.82
CA CYS A 30 2.40 -1.50 0.56
C CYS A 30 3.69 -0.73 0.21
N ALA A 31 4.30 -0.06 1.19
CA ALA A 31 5.57 0.63 0.99
C ALA A 31 6.70 -0.35 0.57
N ALA A 32 6.77 -1.51 1.21
CA ALA A 32 7.76 -2.54 0.86
C ALA A 32 7.50 -3.16 -0.51
N PHE A 33 6.23 -3.36 -0.88
CA PHE A 33 5.84 -3.81 -2.22
C PHE A 33 6.25 -2.81 -3.30
N PHE A 34 5.93 -1.52 -3.10
CA PHE A 34 6.31 -0.45 -4.02
C PHE A 34 7.82 -0.40 -4.23
N ARG A 35 8.61 -0.37 -3.13
CA ARG A 35 10.08 -0.36 -3.20
C ARG A 35 10.65 -1.54 -3.99
N ARG A 36 10.14 -2.75 -3.77
CA ARG A 36 10.61 -3.94 -4.52
C ARG A 36 10.23 -3.87 -6.00
N SER A 37 9.06 -3.33 -6.30
CA SER A 37 8.56 -3.18 -7.67
C SER A 37 9.42 -2.21 -8.47
N THR A 38 9.76 -1.06 -7.87
CA THR A 38 10.56 -0.01 -8.53
C THR A 38 12.03 -0.38 -8.65
N VAL A 39 12.65 -0.92 -7.59
CA VAL A 39 14.08 -1.29 -7.62
C VAL A 39 14.36 -2.42 -8.61
N SER A 40 13.40 -3.33 -8.79
CA SER A 40 13.56 -4.50 -9.68
C SER A 40 12.95 -4.28 -11.08
N ASP A 41 12.43 -3.09 -11.39
CA ASP A 41 11.67 -2.78 -12.62
C ASP A 41 10.65 -3.88 -12.98
N ARG A 42 9.89 -4.34 -11.96
CA ARG A 42 8.98 -5.48 -12.16
C ARG A 42 7.76 -5.05 -12.96
N LYS A 43 7.57 -5.71 -14.10
CA LYS A 43 6.34 -5.63 -14.90
C LYS A 43 5.36 -6.72 -14.43
N TYR A 44 4.27 -6.30 -13.83
CA TYR A 44 3.20 -7.19 -13.40
C TYR A 44 2.15 -7.32 -14.51
N THR A 45 1.79 -8.55 -14.86
CA THR A 45 0.65 -8.83 -15.74
C THR A 45 -0.53 -9.25 -14.88
N CYS A 46 -1.66 -8.55 -15.00
CA CYS A 46 -2.88 -8.96 -14.33
C CYS A 46 -3.35 -10.31 -14.88
N ARG A 47 -3.79 -11.20 -14.00
CA ARG A 47 -4.36 -12.50 -14.41
C ARG A 47 -5.83 -12.39 -14.85
N PHE A 48 -6.46 -11.26 -14.56
CA PHE A 48 -7.86 -10.92 -14.83
C PHE A 48 -7.93 -9.59 -15.61
N ASP A 49 -9.01 -8.83 -15.48
CA ASP A 49 -9.30 -7.62 -16.27
C ASP A 49 -8.60 -6.32 -15.81
N GLY A 50 -7.69 -6.41 -14.84
CA GLY A 50 -6.98 -5.23 -14.29
C GLY A 50 -7.76 -4.44 -13.24
N ASP A 51 -9.03 -4.76 -13.01
CA ASP A 51 -9.87 -4.20 -11.95
C ASP A 51 -9.82 -5.07 -10.68
N CYS A 52 -8.61 -5.35 -10.19
CA CYS A 52 -8.44 -6.18 -9.00
C CYS A 52 -8.76 -5.35 -7.75
N PRO A 53 -9.76 -5.73 -6.92
CA PRO A 53 -10.02 -5.03 -5.68
C PRO A 53 -8.82 -5.15 -4.74
N ILE A 54 -8.32 -4.02 -4.24
CA ILE A 54 -7.19 -3.98 -3.32
C ILE A 54 -7.71 -3.65 -1.92
N GLY A 55 -7.59 -4.62 -1.02
CA GLY A 55 -8.03 -4.49 0.37
C GLY A 55 -7.27 -5.45 1.28
N LYS A 56 -7.27 -5.17 2.58
CA LYS A 56 -6.65 -6.03 3.59
C LYS A 56 -7.19 -7.47 3.56
N ASP A 57 -8.49 -7.63 3.29
CA ASP A 57 -9.22 -8.89 3.43
C ASP A 57 -9.70 -9.46 2.08
N ILE A 58 -8.90 -9.35 1.01
CA ILE A 58 -9.30 -9.80 -0.34
C ILE A 58 -9.22 -11.33 -0.58
N SER A 59 -9.30 -12.12 0.50
CA SER A 59 -9.29 -13.58 0.47
C SER A 59 -10.69 -14.16 0.75
N LYS A 60 -11.65 -13.95 -0.15
CA LYS A 60 -12.87 -14.77 -0.23
C LYS A 60 -13.25 -15.07 -1.66
#